data_AF-A0A2S2NHD1-F1
#
_entry.id   AF-A0A2S2NHD1-F1
#
_cell.length_a   1.000
_cell.length_b   1.000
_cell.length_c   1.000
_cell.angle_alpha   90.00
_cell.angle_beta   90.00
_cell.angle_gamma   90.00
#
_symmetry.space_group_name_H-M   'P 1'
#
loop_
_entity.id
_entity.type
_entity.pdbx_description
1 polymer ?
#
loop_
_entity_poly.entity_id
_entity_poly.type
_entity_poly.pdbx_seq_one_letter_code
_entity_poly.pdbx_strand_id
1 'polypeptide(L)'
;MSPTLIMDFNRTVSRPLPQLGLMENEVGETHLLGWNLPAEDLIHIPEHWLKYQEPSALQHYYLAFMYTLFTFIALFGNGLVIWIFCIAKPLRTPSNIFVINLALCDFVMMAKAPIFIYSSINRGYQGHFLCQLFGVAGAFSGLGASATNAAIAYDRFSTIAKPFDGRMTYGRALFLIVCIWTYTLPWGILPLTEKWNRFVPEGF
;
A
#
# COMPACT_ATOMS: atom_id res chain seq x y z
N MET A 1 34.69 -10.48 15.00
CA MET A 1 34.08 -9.33 14.29
C MET A 1 35.00 -8.15 14.52
N SER A 2 35.73 -7.73 13.49
CA SER A 2 36.94 -6.90 13.66
C SER A 2 36.60 -5.41 13.84
N PRO A 3 37.20 -4.70 14.81
CA PRO A 3 36.88 -3.30 15.14
C PRO A 3 37.26 -2.27 14.06
N THR A 4 37.93 -2.69 12.98
CA THR A 4 38.45 -1.83 11.92
C THR A 4 37.36 -1.25 11.01
N LEU A 5 36.24 -1.96 10.82
CA LEU A 5 35.18 -1.57 9.88
C LEU A 5 34.31 -0.40 10.41
N ILE A 6 34.26 -0.22 11.73
CA ILE A 6 33.54 0.89 12.38
C ILE A 6 34.34 2.20 12.27
N MET A 7 35.67 2.13 12.25
CA MET A 7 36.52 3.33 12.12
C MET A 7 36.54 3.91 10.70
N ASP A 8 36.38 3.09 9.67
CA ASP A 8 36.38 3.58 8.28
C ASP A 8 35.08 4.31 7.91
N PHE A 9 33.93 3.91 8.48
CA PHE A 9 32.67 4.63 8.30
C PHE A 9 32.70 6.04 8.93
N ASN A 10 33.41 6.19 10.06
CA ASN A 10 33.52 7.48 10.75
C ASN A 10 34.53 8.44 10.08
N ARG A 11 35.35 7.96 9.13
CA ARG A 11 36.43 8.75 8.51
C ARG A 11 36.04 9.35 7.16
N THR A 12 35.05 8.79 6.46
CA THR A 12 34.54 9.33 5.19
C THR A 12 33.58 10.52 5.36
N VAL A 13 33.07 10.77 6.57
CA VAL A 13 32.11 11.86 6.85
C VAL A 13 32.78 13.21 7.14
N SER A 14 34.09 13.29 7.38
CA SER A 14 34.72 14.47 8.02
C SER A 14 35.86 15.15 7.26
N ARG A 15 35.74 15.40 5.94
CA ARG A 15 36.67 16.32 5.24
C ARG A 15 35.94 17.44 4.52
N PRO A 16 35.89 18.67 5.06
CA PRO A 16 35.54 19.84 4.29
C PRO A 16 36.75 20.30 3.44
N LEU A 17 36.50 20.59 2.16
CA LEU A 17 37.47 21.22 1.25
C LEU A 17 37.53 22.75 1.53
N PRO A 18 38.71 23.39 1.61
CA PRO A 18 38.86 24.67 2.30
C PRO A 18 38.59 25.93 1.43
N GLN A 19 37.75 25.86 0.39
CA GLN A 19 37.59 26.98 -0.56
C GLN A 19 36.16 27.41 -0.91
N LEU A 20 35.13 27.05 -0.14
CA LEU A 20 33.74 27.44 -0.42
C LEU A 20 33.04 28.20 0.72
N GLY A 21 33.79 28.97 1.51
CA GLY A 21 33.30 29.71 2.69
C GLY A 21 32.44 30.95 2.41
N LEU A 22 31.80 31.08 1.24
CA LEU A 22 30.82 32.15 0.94
C LEU A 22 29.44 31.62 0.52
N MET A 23 29.20 30.31 0.59
CA MET A 23 27.87 29.70 0.37
C MET A 23 27.40 28.87 1.57
N GLU A 24 28.03 29.03 2.74
CA GLU A 24 27.86 28.16 3.91
C GLU A 24 26.84 28.70 4.92
N ASN A 25 25.79 29.39 4.45
CA ASN A 25 24.74 29.92 5.33
C ASN A 25 23.32 29.36 5.05
N GLU A 26 23.13 28.36 4.17
CA GLU A 26 21.81 27.72 3.95
C GLU A 26 21.85 26.22 3.55
N VAL A 27 22.88 25.45 3.91
CA VAL A 27 22.81 23.98 3.71
C VAL A 27 22.31 23.34 5.01
N GLY A 28 20.99 23.20 5.14
CA GLY A 28 20.38 22.41 6.20
C GLY A 28 21.01 21.02 6.26
N GLU A 29 21.30 20.53 7.46
CA GLU A 29 21.91 19.22 7.67
C GLU A 29 21.14 18.14 6.89
N THR A 30 21.80 17.51 5.91
CA THR A 30 21.16 16.46 5.10
C THR A 30 21.17 15.15 5.89
N HIS A 31 20.04 14.83 6.50
CA HIS A 31 19.92 13.60 7.28
C HIS A 31 19.62 12.40 6.37
N LEU A 32 20.10 11.22 6.75
CA LEU A 32 19.77 9.96 6.07
C LEU A 32 18.46 9.38 6.62
N LEU A 33 17.73 8.62 5.81
CA LEU A 33 16.56 7.88 6.28
C LEU A 33 16.93 7.00 7.48
N GLY A 34 16.12 7.07 8.54
CA GLY A 34 16.37 6.30 9.77
C GLY A 34 17.14 7.04 10.86
N TRP A 35 17.63 8.27 10.63
CA TRP A 35 18.48 9.00 11.59
C TRP A 35 17.84 9.24 12.97
N ASN A 36 16.51 9.41 13.03
CA ASN A 36 15.76 9.70 14.25
C ASN A 36 14.98 8.49 14.78
N LEU A 37 15.32 7.27 14.36
CA LEU A 37 14.63 6.06 14.79
C LEU A 37 15.39 5.32 15.90
N PRO A 38 14.69 4.73 16.89
CA PRO A 38 15.31 3.88 17.89
C PRO A 38 15.84 2.59 17.26
N ALA A 39 16.85 1.99 17.89
CA ALA A 39 17.50 0.76 17.39
C ALA A 39 16.53 -0.43 17.24
N GLU A 40 15.46 -0.46 18.02
CA GLU A 40 14.40 -1.46 17.96
C GLU A 40 13.52 -1.37 16.71
N ASP A 41 13.39 -0.19 16.09
CA ASP A 41 12.62 -0.03 14.85
C ASP A 41 13.51 -0.21 13.60
N LEU A 42 14.80 0.09 13.72
CA LEU A 42 15.77 -0.04 12.62
C LEU A 42 15.88 -1.47 12.08
N ILE A 43 15.66 -2.51 12.91
CA ILE A 43 15.69 -3.92 12.48
C ILE A 43 14.58 -4.27 11.46
N HIS A 44 13.51 -3.48 11.42
CA HIS A 44 12.38 -3.66 10.51
C HIS A 44 12.57 -2.94 9.18
N ILE A 45 13.53 -2.01 9.10
CA ILE A 45 13.82 -1.21 7.90
C ILE A 45 14.92 -1.90 7.07
N PRO A 46 14.71 -2.13 5.77
CA PRO A 46 15.76 -2.61 4.89
C PRO A 46 16.99 -1.68 4.87
N GLU A 47 18.19 -2.23 5.04
CA GLU A 47 19.46 -1.46 5.00
C GLU A 47 19.63 -0.64 3.71
N HIS A 48 19.03 -1.13 2.61
CA HIS A 48 18.99 -0.42 1.34
C HIS A 48 18.45 1.01 1.46
N TRP A 49 17.46 1.25 2.32
CA TRP A 49 16.83 2.57 2.44
C TRP A 49 17.68 3.55 3.26
N LEU A 50 18.48 3.06 4.21
CA LEU A 50 19.29 3.88 5.13
C LEU A 50 20.42 4.65 4.42
N LYS A 51 20.69 4.34 3.15
CA LYS A 51 21.70 5.06 2.33
C LYS A 51 21.14 6.28 1.61
N TYR A 52 19.82 6.46 1.58
CA TYR A 52 19.19 7.59 0.89
C TYR A 52 18.94 8.74 1.86
N GLN A 53 18.98 9.96 1.33
CA GLN A 53 18.67 11.16 2.08
C GLN A 53 17.19 11.22 2.43
N GLU A 54 16.87 11.81 3.58
CA GLU A 54 15.49 12.04 3.96
C GLU A 54 14.80 12.97 2.94
N PRO A 55 13.61 12.60 2.46
CA PRO A 55 12.82 13.46 1.60
C PRO A 55 12.46 14.78 2.28
N SER A 56 12.38 15.85 1.48
CA SER A 56 12.04 17.16 2.02
C SER A 56 10.63 17.15 2.59
N ALA A 57 10.39 17.94 3.64
CA ALA A 57 9.08 18.04 4.29
C ALA A 57 7.94 18.37 3.30
N LEU A 58 8.26 19.15 2.25
CA LEU A 58 7.31 19.48 1.20
C LEU A 58 6.78 18.24 0.47
N GLN A 59 7.64 17.27 0.15
CA GLN A 59 7.23 16.04 -0.55
C GLN A 59 6.30 15.20 0.32
N HIS A 60 6.59 15.11 1.63
CA HIS A 60 5.71 14.45 2.60
C HIS A 60 4.33 15.10 2.67
N TYR A 61 4.25 16.43 2.78
CA TYR A 61 2.98 17.15 2.81
C TYR A 61 2.21 17.04 1.49
N TYR A 62 2.91 17.04 0.35
CA TYR A 62 2.30 16.82 -0.96
C TYR A 62 1.64 15.44 -1.06
N LEU A 63 2.33 14.38 -0.65
CA LEU A 63 1.77 13.03 -0.60
C LEU A 63 0.59 12.93 0.36
N ALA A 64 0.70 13.50 1.57
CA ALA A 64 -0.38 13.52 2.55
C ALA A 64 -1.64 14.19 1.98
N PHE A 65 -1.49 15.33 1.31
CA PHE A 65 -2.59 16.05 0.66
C PHE A 65 -3.24 15.21 -0.45
N MET A 66 -2.43 14.64 -1.34
CA MET A 66 -2.92 13.83 -2.45
C MET A 66 -3.67 12.58 -1.98
N TYR A 67 -3.11 11.84 -1.02
CA TYR A 67 -3.76 10.66 -0.45
C TYR A 67 -5.02 11.01 0.33
N THR A 68 -5.08 12.17 0.99
CA THR A 68 -6.32 12.65 1.62
C THR A 68 -7.43 12.85 0.58
N LEU A 69 -7.12 13.47 -0.55
CA LEU A 69 -8.07 13.66 -1.65
C LEU A 69 -8.54 12.32 -2.25
N PHE A 70 -7.61 11.40 -2.53
CA PHE A 70 -7.94 10.07 -3.03
C PHE A 70 -8.81 9.28 -2.07
N THR A 71 -8.49 9.34 -0.77
CA THR A 71 -9.27 8.69 0.28
C THR A 71 -10.70 9.21 0.28
N PHE A 72 -10.90 10.53 0.25
CA PHE A 72 -12.23 11.12 0.24
C PHE A 72 -13.04 10.70 -0.99
N ILE A 73 -12.47 10.84 -2.19
CA ILE A 73 -13.13 10.50 -3.45
C ILE A 73 -13.48 9.01 -3.49
N ALA A 74 -12.54 8.15 -3.12
CA ALA A 74 -12.72 6.71 -3.23
C ALA A 74 -13.68 6.15 -2.17
N LEU A 75 -13.63 6.62 -0.92
CA LEU A 75 -14.57 6.19 0.11
C LEU A 75 -15.99 6.67 -0.21
N PHE A 76 -16.14 7.91 -0.68
CA PHE A 76 -17.43 8.43 -1.10
C PHE A 76 -17.97 7.68 -2.33
N GLY A 77 -17.16 7.56 -3.39
CA GLY A 77 -17.55 6.91 -4.63
C GLY A 77 -17.91 5.44 -4.45
N ASN A 78 -17.02 4.65 -3.83
CA ASN A 78 -17.29 3.22 -3.59
C ASN A 78 -18.38 3.02 -2.54
N GLY A 79 -18.48 3.90 -1.54
CA GLY A 79 -19.58 3.92 -0.59
C GLY A 79 -20.94 4.12 -1.27
N LEU A 80 -21.04 5.04 -2.23
CA LEU A 80 -22.25 5.25 -3.04
C LEU A 80 -22.59 4.01 -3.88
N VAL A 81 -21.60 3.36 -4.49
CA VAL A 81 -21.81 2.11 -5.24
C VAL A 81 -22.44 1.05 -4.33
N ILE A 82 -21.84 0.79 -3.17
CA ILE A 82 -22.35 -0.18 -2.19
C ILE A 82 -23.77 0.21 -1.75
N TRP A 83 -24.00 1.49 -1.45
CA TRP A 83 -25.30 2.01 -1.02
C TRP A 83 -26.41 1.81 -2.07
N ILE A 84 -26.15 2.17 -3.33
CA ILE A 84 -27.10 2.02 -4.44
C ILE A 84 -27.47 0.54 -4.62
N PHE A 85 -26.50 -0.38 -4.52
CA PHE A 85 -26.76 -1.81 -4.63
C PHE A 85 -27.62 -2.37 -3.49
N CYS A 86 -27.49 -1.82 -2.27
CA CYS A 86 -28.33 -2.20 -1.14
C CYS A 86 -29.80 -1.82 -1.37
N ILE A 87 -30.08 -0.65 -1.95
CA ILE A 87 -31.44 -0.11 -2.08
C ILE A 87 -32.12 -0.57 -3.37
N ALA A 88 -31.41 -0.58 -4.49
CA ALA A 88 -31.99 -0.86 -5.79
C ALA A 88 -32.07 -2.37 -6.08
N LYS A 89 -33.23 -2.98 -5.79
CA LYS A 89 -33.52 -4.38 -6.13
C LYS A 89 -33.24 -4.75 -7.59
N PRO A 90 -33.52 -3.91 -8.62
CA PRO A 90 -33.25 -4.26 -10.01
C PRO A 90 -31.76 -4.46 -10.33
N LEU A 91 -30.87 -3.88 -9.53
CA LEU A 91 -29.43 -3.99 -9.72
C LEU A 91 -28.84 -5.28 -9.13
N ARG A 92 -29.62 -6.05 -8.37
CA ARG A 92 -29.17 -7.33 -7.82
C ARG A 92 -29.20 -8.35 -8.96
N THR A 93 -28.07 -8.45 -9.66
CA THR A 93 -27.83 -9.43 -10.73
C THR A 93 -26.51 -10.16 -10.44
N PRO A 94 -26.29 -11.38 -10.96
CA PRO A 94 -25.08 -12.15 -10.71
C PRO A 94 -23.79 -11.40 -11.10
N SER A 95 -23.80 -10.73 -12.26
CA SER A 95 -22.67 -9.93 -12.75
C SER A 95 -22.34 -8.76 -11.82
N ASN A 96 -23.35 -8.16 -11.20
CA ASN A 96 -23.18 -7.02 -10.32
C ASN A 96 -22.61 -7.37 -8.94
N ILE A 97 -22.61 -8.66 -8.55
CA ILE A 97 -21.95 -9.09 -7.31
C ILE A 97 -20.43 -8.84 -7.40
N PHE A 98 -19.83 -9.03 -8.57
CA PHE A 98 -18.43 -8.69 -8.78
C PHE A 98 -18.16 -7.19 -8.60
N VAL A 99 -19.08 -6.34 -9.07
CA VAL A 99 -18.97 -4.88 -8.89
C VAL A 99 -19.00 -4.51 -7.40
N ILE A 100 -19.87 -5.17 -6.60
CA ILE A 100 -19.89 -4.97 -5.15
C ILE A 100 -18.59 -5.45 -4.50
N ASN A 101 -18.08 -6.62 -4.89
CA ASN A 101 -16.81 -7.13 -4.37
C ASN A 101 -15.64 -6.19 -4.69
N LEU A 102 -15.62 -5.63 -5.90
CA LEU A 102 -14.63 -4.63 -6.31
C LEU A 102 -14.74 -3.35 -5.47
N ALA A 103 -15.96 -2.82 -5.31
CA ALA A 103 -16.20 -1.63 -4.49
C ALA A 103 -15.78 -1.84 -3.03
N LEU A 104 -15.97 -3.05 -2.47
CA LEU A 104 -15.48 -3.41 -1.14
C LEU A 104 -13.95 -3.44 -1.09
N CYS A 105 -13.28 -3.99 -2.11
CA CYS A 105 -11.81 -3.98 -2.19
C CYS A 105 -11.28 -2.55 -2.25
N ASP A 106 -11.83 -1.69 -3.09
CA ASP A 106 -11.41 -0.30 -3.22
C ASP A 106 -11.70 0.52 -1.95
N PHE A 107 -12.82 0.25 -1.27
CA PHE A 107 -13.14 0.85 0.01
C PHE A 107 -12.09 0.47 1.08
N VAL A 108 -11.72 -0.81 1.19
CA VAL A 108 -10.68 -1.28 2.12
C VAL A 108 -9.31 -0.68 1.75
N MET A 109 -8.98 -0.61 0.47
CA MET A 109 -7.71 -0.04 -0.02
C MET A 109 -7.52 1.42 0.43
N MET A 110 -8.61 2.17 0.50
CA MET A 110 -8.56 3.58 0.89
C MET A 110 -8.85 3.79 2.37
N ALA A 111 -9.54 2.85 3.03
CA ALA A 111 -9.73 2.86 4.48
C ALA A 111 -8.40 2.70 5.26
N LYS A 112 -7.38 2.07 4.66
CA LYS A 112 -6.02 1.99 5.25
C LYS A 112 -5.13 3.22 4.96
N ALA A 113 -5.55 4.10 4.05
CA ALA A 113 -4.78 5.29 3.69
C ALA A 113 -4.50 6.28 4.84
N PRO A 114 -5.36 6.44 5.88
CA PRO A 114 -5.04 7.28 7.03
C PRO A 114 -3.73 6.91 7.74
N ILE A 115 -3.33 5.63 7.75
CA ILE A 115 -2.05 5.19 8.31
C ILE A 115 -0.89 5.83 7.54
N PHE A 116 -0.97 5.84 6.21
CA PHE A 116 0.04 6.47 5.34
C PHE A 116 0.03 7.99 5.48
N ILE A 117 -1.15 8.62 5.48
CA ILE A 117 -1.29 10.08 5.66
C ILE A 117 -0.66 10.52 6.98
N TYR A 118 -0.93 9.79 8.07
CA TYR A 118 -0.34 10.05 9.38
C TYR A 118 1.19 9.87 9.37
N SER A 119 1.69 8.81 8.72
CA SER A 119 3.14 8.60 8.55
C SER A 119 3.80 9.72 7.74
N SER A 120 3.15 10.19 6.67
CA SER A 120 3.63 11.30 5.86
C SER A 120 3.68 12.61 6.65
N ILE A 121 2.63 12.96 7.40
CA ILE A 121 2.59 14.20 8.20
C ILE A 121 3.67 14.20 9.29
N ASN A 122 3.87 13.07 9.98
CA ASN A 122 4.90 12.95 11.02
C ASN A 122 6.31 12.70 10.48
N ARG A 123 6.47 12.55 9.16
CA ARG A 123 7.76 12.31 8.49
C ARG A 123 8.55 11.15 9.11
N GLY A 124 7.85 10.10 9.51
CA GLY A 124 8.44 9.04 10.31
C GLY A 124 7.69 7.72 10.25
N TYR A 125 8.42 6.66 10.62
CA TYR A 125 7.90 5.32 10.79
C TYR A 125 6.92 5.25 11.97
N GLN A 126 5.81 4.55 11.79
CA GLN A 126 4.71 4.48 12.76
C GLN A 126 4.67 3.15 13.54
N GLY A 127 5.76 2.39 13.50
CA GLY A 127 5.88 1.11 14.19
C GLY A 127 5.51 -0.10 13.33
N HIS A 128 5.98 -1.27 13.76
CA HIS A 128 5.85 -2.54 13.04
C HIS A 128 4.41 -2.96 12.81
N PHE A 129 3.57 -2.83 13.84
CA PHE A 129 2.16 -3.23 13.76
C PHE A 129 1.40 -2.48 12.66
N LEU A 130 1.55 -1.15 12.57
CA LEU A 130 0.87 -0.35 11.55
C LEU A 130 1.41 -0.63 10.15
N CYS A 131 2.71 -0.91 10.02
CA CYS A 131 3.32 -1.35 8.76
C CYS A 131 2.75 -2.70 8.28
N GLN A 132 2.66 -3.70 9.17
CA GLN A 132 2.06 -4.99 8.86
C GLN A 132 0.58 -4.84 8.48
N LEU A 133 -0.20 -4.07 9.24
CA LEU A 133 -1.60 -3.83 8.94
C LEU A 133 -1.80 -3.15 7.57
N PHE A 134 -0.99 -2.14 7.27
CA PHE A 134 -1.02 -1.44 5.99
C PHE A 134 -0.69 -2.38 4.82
N GLY A 135 0.35 -3.20 4.97
CA GLY A 135 0.77 -4.18 3.98
C GLY A 135 -0.27 -5.27 3.73
N VAL A 136 -0.80 -5.87 4.80
CA VAL A 136 -1.84 -6.91 4.72
C VAL A 136 -3.12 -6.38 4.08
N ALA A 137 -3.62 -5.23 4.55
CA ALA A 137 -4.82 -4.62 3.99
C ALA A 137 -4.63 -4.30 2.50
N GLY A 138 -3.48 -3.73 2.12
CA GLY A 138 -3.13 -3.44 0.73
C GLY A 138 -3.02 -4.69 -0.14
N ALA A 139 -2.41 -5.77 0.37
CA ALA A 139 -2.29 -7.04 -0.34
C ALA A 139 -3.66 -7.66 -0.62
N PHE A 140 -4.54 -7.73 0.38
CA PHE A 140 -5.88 -8.28 0.22
C PHE A 140 -6.75 -7.45 -0.73
N SER A 141 -6.77 -6.12 -0.55
CA SER A 141 -7.58 -5.24 -1.40
C SER A 141 -7.06 -5.22 -2.85
N GLY A 142 -5.74 -5.15 -3.05
CA GLY A 142 -5.14 -5.10 -4.37
C GLY A 142 -5.34 -6.40 -5.15
N LEU A 143 -4.97 -7.54 -4.55
CA LEU A 143 -5.13 -8.84 -5.19
C LEU A 143 -6.62 -9.20 -5.39
N GLY A 144 -7.47 -8.85 -4.42
CA GLY A 144 -8.92 -9.05 -4.50
C GLY A 144 -9.51 -8.25 -5.66
N ALA A 145 -9.15 -6.96 -5.79
CA ALA A 145 -9.60 -6.11 -6.89
C ALA A 145 -9.12 -6.63 -8.26
N SER A 146 -7.84 -6.99 -8.40
CA SER A 146 -7.30 -7.52 -9.66
C SER A 146 -7.99 -8.81 -10.08
N ALA A 147 -8.17 -9.77 -9.16
CA ALA A 147 -8.84 -11.03 -9.46
C ALA A 147 -10.34 -10.83 -9.75
N THR A 148 -10.99 -9.86 -9.09
CA THR A 148 -12.36 -9.47 -9.38
C THR A 148 -12.50 -8.88 -10.79
N ASN A 149 -11.58 -8.01 -11.20
CA ASN A 149 -11.55 -7.46 -12.56
C ASN A 149 -11.40 -8.55 -13.62
N ALA A 150 -10.59 -9.59 -13.36
CA ALA A 150 -10.48 -10.75 -14.23
C ALA A 150 -11.82 -11.52 -14.32
N ALA A 151 -12.53 -11.70 -13.20
CA ALA A 151 -13.85 -12.34 -13.20
C ALA A 151 -14.91 -11.52 -13.96
N ILE A 152 -14.89 -10.19 -13.84
CA ILE A 152 -15.75 -9.28 -14.62
C ILE A 152 -15.44 -9.43 -16.10
N ALA A 153 -14.16 -9.41 -16.50
CA ALA A 153 -13.75 -9.59 -17.88
C ALA A 153 -14.23 -10.94 -18.44
N TYR A 154 -14.10 -12.02 -17.66
CA TYR A 154 -14.60 -13.34 -18.03
C TYR A 154 -16.13 -13.38 -18.20
N ASP A 155 -16.89 -12.75 -17.29
CA ASP A 155 -18.35 -12.65 -17.36
C ASP A 155 -18.80 -11.89 -18.62
N ARG A 156 -18.16 -10.76 -18.92
CA ARG A 156 -18.42 -9.97 -20.13
C ARG A 156 -18.08 -10.75 -21.40
N PHE A 157 -16.93 -11.41 -21.41
CA PHE A 157 -16.51 -12.26 -22.53
C PHE A 157 -17.52 -13.38 -22.78
N SER A 158 -17.90 -14.13 -21.74
CA SER A 158 -18.85 -15.24 -21.86
C SER A 158 -20.21 -14.77 -22.39
N THR A 159 -20.68 -13.61 -21.92
CA THR A 159 -21.96 -13.04 -22.35
C THR A 159 -21.96 -12.60 -23.82
N ILE A 160 -20.83 -12.08 -24.32
CA ILE A 160 -20.74 -11.50 -25.67
C ILE A 160 -20.33 -12.56 -26.69
N ALA A 161 -19.27 -13.32 -26.42
CA ALA A 161 -18.69 -14.27 -27.37
C ALA A 161 -19.40 -15.62 -27.39
N LYS A 162 -20.17 -15.97 -26.34
CA LYS A 162 -20.87 -17.26 -26.24
C LYS A 162 -22.35 -17.08 -25.92
N PRO A 163 -23.15 -16.53 -26.85
CA PRO A 163 -24.56 -16.20 -26.61
C PRO A 163 -25.46 -17.42 -26.34
N PHE A 164 -25.04 -18.62 -26.78
CA PHE A 164 -25.76 -19.88 -26.53
C PHE A 164 -25.31 -20.58 -25.24
N ASP A 165 -24.18 -20.19 -24.65
CA ASP A 165 -23.81 -20.65 -23.30
C ASP A 165 -24.68 -19.90 -22.28
N GLY A 166 -25.21 -20.64 -21.30
CA GLY A 166 -26.07 -20.07 -20.27
C GLY A 166 -25.40 -18.89 -19.54
N ARG A 167 -26.19 -17.83 -19.28
CA ARG A 167 -25.74 -16.62 -18.59
C ARG A 167 -25.18 -16.92 -17.19
N MET A 168 -24.39 -15.99 -16.66
CA MET A 168 -23.87 -16.07 -15.31
C MET A 168 -25.00 -16.24 -14.29
N THR A 169 -24.90 -17.29 -13.48
CA THR A 169 -25.84 -17.57 -12.39
C THR A 169 -25.27 -17.11 -11.06
N TYR A 170 -26.13 -16.89 -10.08
CA TYR A 170 -25.71 -16.53 -8.72
C TYR A 170 -24.72 -17.52 -8.10
N GLY A 171 -24.96 -18.83 -8.30
CA GLY A 171 -24.07 -19.87 -7.79
C GLY A 171 -22.67 -19.81 -8.40
N ARG A 172 -22.57 -19.58 -9.72
CA ARG A 172 -21.26 -19.42 -10.40
C ARG A 172 -20.55 -18.15 -9.94
N ALA A 173 -21.27 -17.04 -9.80
CA ALA A 173 -20.70 -15.78 -9.32
C ALA A 173 -20.16 -15.90 -7.88
N LEU A 174 -20.94 -16.51 -6.97
CA LEU A 174 -20.51 -16.74 -5.60
C LEU A 174 -19.31 -17.69 -5.53
N PHE A 175 -19.32 -18.76 -6.33
CA PHE A 175 -18.18 -19.68 -6.42
C PHE A 175 -16.90 -18.95 -6.86
N LEU A 176 -16.97 -18.11 -7.89
CA LEU A 176 -15.82 -17.32 -8.35
C LEU A 176 -15.30 -16.37 -7.26
N ILE A 177 -16.19 -15.73 -6.49
CA ILE A 177 -15.79 -14.89 -5.35
C ILE A 177 -15.08 -15.69 -4.26
N VAL A 178 -15.60 -16.88 -3.91
CA VAL A 178 -14.93 -17.77 -2.96
C VAL A 178 -13.55 -18.19 -3.48
N CYS A 179 -13.42 -18.50 -4.77
CA CYS A 179 -12.13 -18.78 -5.39
C CYS A 179 -11.17 -17.58 -5.32
N ILE A 180 -11.66 -16.36 -5.56
CA ILE A 180 -10.86 -15.13 -5.45
C ILE A 180 -10.30 -15.01 -4.04
N TRP A 181 -11.14 -15.07 -3.00
CA TRP A 181 -10.67 -14.92 -1.63
C TRP A 181 -9.77 -16.08 -1.18
N THR A 182 -10.07 -17.31 -1.60
CA THR A 182 -9.18 -18.46 -1.35
C THR A 182 -7.82 -18.26 -2.01
N TYR A 183 -7.77 -17.66 -3.20
CA TYR A 183 -6.54 -17.33 -3.90
C TYR A 183 -5.75 -16.21 -3.20
N THR A 184 -6.41 -15.18 -2.66
CA THR A 184 -5.72 -14.05 -2.01
C THR A 184 -5.19 -14.36 -0.61
N LEU A 185 -5.83 -15.27 0.13
CA LEU A 185 -5.47 -15.65 1.51
C LEU A 185 -3.99 -16.03 1.70
N PRO A 186 -3.41 -16.96 0.92
CA PRO A 186 -1.99 -17.30 1.07
C PRO A 186 -1.07 -16.08 0.91
N TRP A 187 -1.35 -15.21 -0.05
CA TRP A 187 -0.48 -14.07 -0.35
C TRP A 187 -0.53 -12.97 0.71
N GLY A 188 -1.63 -12.82 1.43
CA GLY A 188 -1.71 -11.91 2.59
C GLY A 188 -1.14 -12.52 3.87
N ILE A 189 -1.39 -13.82 4.11
CA ILE A 189 -1.02 -14.50 5.36
C ILE A 189 0.45 -14.90 5.40
N LEU A 190 1.00 -15.43 4.29
CA LEU A 190 2.37 -15.94 4.28
C LEU A 190 3.41 -14.85 4.64
N PRO A 191 3.32 -13.61 4.11
CA PRO A 191 4.22 -12.55 4.54
C PRO A 191 3.94 -12.04 5.97
N LEU A 192 2.71 -12.14 6.46
CA LEU A 192 2.37 -11.78 7.84
C LEU A 192 3.00 -12.74 8.86
N THR A 193 3.21 -14.00 8.49
CA THR A 193 3.87 -14.98 9.38
C THR A 193 5.39 -14.80 9.45
N GLU A 194 5.98 -13.90 8.65
CA GLU A 194 7.42 -13.63 8.55
C GLU A 194 8.32 -14.83 8.18
N LYS A 195 7.74 -16.02 7.98
CA LYS A 195 8.48 -17.26 7.69
C LYS A 195 8.92 -17.38 6.23
N TRP A 196 8.12 -16.84 5.31
CA TRP A 196 8.46 -16.83 3.88
C TRP A 196 8.96 -15.45 3.48
N ASN A 197 8.13 -14.43 3.69
CA ASN A 197 8.42 -13.04 3.36
C ASN A 197 7.93 -12.15 4.52
N ARG A 198 8.17 -10.85 4.47
CA ARG A 198 7.71 -9.88 5.46
C ARG A 198 7.25 -8.59 4.80
N PHE A 199 6.22 -7.96 5.34
CA PHE A 199 5.89 -6.59 4.98
C PHE A 199 6.95 -5.66 5.60
N VAL A 200 7.52 -4.78 4.77
CA VAL A 200 8.56 -3.82 5.17
C VAL A 200 8.14 -2.43 4.72
N PRO A 201 8.56 -1.37 5.43
CA PRO A 201 8.32 -0.02 4.98
C PRO A 201 9.06 0.26 3.68
N GLU A 202 8.38 0.96 2.80
CA GLU A 202 8.96 1.60 1.63
C GLU A 202 9.74 2.85 2.08
N GLY A 203 10.92 3.09 1.52
CA GLY A 203 11.85 4.14 1.98
C GLY A 203 11.35 5.56 1.78
N PHE A 204 10.17 5.71 1.18
CA PHE A 204 9.36 6.91 1.08
C PHE A 204 7.96 6.53 0.59
#